data_AF-A0A1Y4SEC5-F1
#
_entry.id   AF-A0A1Y4SEC5-F1
#
_cell.length_a   1.000
_cell.length_b   1.000
_cell.length_c   1.000
_cell.angle_alpha   90.00
_cell.angle_beta   90.00
_cell.angle_gamma   90.00
#
_symmetry.space_group_name_H-M   'P 1'
#
loop_
_entity.id
_entity.type
_entity.pdbx_description
1 polymer ?
#
loop_
_entity_poly.entity_id
_entity_poly.type
_entity_poly.pdbx_seq_one_letter_code
_entity_poly.pdbx_strand_id
1 'polypeptide(L)'
;MGRELFFLFFAGIPAEDTGGFPLYPLGRWLFPLGICLLAVGFRMERSRASRLFAAIRYGKRGKWWTAHFCRHLLYGVLTGAALLASGLLVQLLLTGTQPDRQGMEAMAAVCILWIVHMMTLLALFFFMELFMKTAEQRNLIPPALLLLEGMSFLYGHYHREAARFLFGSWGMYTQSSLCDGAGYRIVPVLAAEAACIAGCCLLGYGFLAGREKETDYLWQV
;
A
#
# COMPACT_ATOMS: atom_id res chain seq x y z
N MET A 1 1.51 -4.74 -25.70
CA MET A 1 1.91 -5.09 -24.31
C MET A 1 0.83 -5.86 -23.53
N GLY A 2 -0.11 -6.58 -24.19
CA GLY A 2 -1.34 -7.09 -23.55
C GLY A 2 -1.41 -8.58 -23.21
N ARG A 3 -0.28 -9.32 -23.15
CA ARG A 3 -0.30 -10.79 -22.93
C ARG A 3 0.70 -11.31 -21.88
N GLU A 4 1.37 -10.42 -21.16
CA GLU A 4 2.29 -10.83 -20.11
C GLU A 4 1.56 -10.90 -18.77
N LEU A 5 1.66 -12.06 -18.10
CA LEU A 5 0.97 -12.34 -16.84
C LEU A 5 1.33 -11.33 -15.76
N PHE A 6 2.55 -10.80 -15.74
CA PHE A 6 2.96 -9.77 -14.81
C PHE A 6 2.09 -8.51 -14.94
N PHE A 7 1.99 -7.93 -16.13
CA PHE A 7 1.17 -6.72 -16.35
C PHE A 7 -0.30 -6.97 -16.08
N LEU A 8 -0.77 -8.20 -16.32
CA LEU A 8 -2.12 -8.64 -16.06
C LEU A 8 -2.49 -8.52 -14.56
N PHE A 9 -1.58 -8.85 -13.65
CA PHE A 9 -1.83 -8.75 -12.19
C PHE A 9 -1.41 -7.41 -11.58
N PHE A 10 -0.36 -6.80 -12.12
CA PHE A 10 0.31 -5.65 -11.49
C PHE A 10 0.08 -4.31 -12.19
N ALA A 11 -0.38 -4.28 -13.45
CA ALA A 11 -0.51 -3.05 -14.24
C ALA A 11 -1.96 -2.53 -14.39
N GLY A 12 -2.95 -3.23 -13.83
CA GLY A 12 -4.33 -2.73 -13.78
C GLY A 12 -5.17 -2.93 -15.05
N ILE A 13 -6.35 -2.29 -15.12
CA ILE A 13 -7.34 -2.47 -16.20
C ILE A 13 -7.00 -1.69 -17.47
N PRO A 14 -6.87 -2.34 -18.65
CA PRO A 14 -6.79 -1.64 -19.93
C PRO A 14 -8.04 -0.76 -20.20
N ALA A 15 -7.84 0.35 -20.91
CA ALA A 15 -8.86 1.39 -21.10
C ALA A 15 -10.07 0.98 -21.96
N GLU A 16 -10.01 -0.15 -22.66
CA GLU A 16 -11.01 -0.59 -23.64
C GLU A 16 -12.28 -1.21 -23.00
N ASP A 17 -12.24 -1.58 -21.71
CA ASP A 17 -13.34 -2.26 -20.99
C ASP A 17 -14.27 -1.31 -20.21
N THR A 18 -14.54 -0.11 -20.72
CA THR A 18 -15.20 0.99 -19.96
C THR A 18 -16.73 0.93 -19.91
N GLY A 19 -17.38 -0.08 -20.49
CA GLY A 19 -18.85 -0.16 -20.59
C GLY A 19 -19.56 -0.84 -19.41
N GLY A 20 -18.85 -1.61 -18.57
CA GLY A 20 -19.47 -2.47 -17.55
C GLY A 20 -18.82 -2.34 -16.18
N PHE A 21 -19.45 -2.93 -15.15
CA PHE A 21 -18.84 -3.02 -13.82
C PHE A 21 -17.59 -3.92 -13.88
N PRO A 22 -16.39 -3.43 -13.58
CA PRO A 22 -15.15 -4.16 -13.82
C PRO A 22 -14.85 -5.17 -12.71
N LEU A 23 -15.75 -6.14 -12.48
CA LEU A 23 -15.63 -7.11 -11.38
C LEU A 23 -14.37 -7.97 -11.51
N TYR A 24 -14.13 -8.53 -12.71
CA TYR A 24 -13.00 -9.41 -12.95
C TYR A 24 -11.64 -8.67 -12.83
N PRO A 25 -11.47 -7.47 -13.45
CA PRO A 25 -10.27 -6.69 -13.24
C PRO A 25 -10.07 -6.21 -11.80
N LEU A 26 -11.15 -5.81 -11.11
CA LEU A 26 -11.11 -5.43 -9.68
C LEU A 26 -10.64 -6.60 -8.82
N GLY A 27 -11.18 -7.81 -9.04
CA GLY A 27 -10.76 -9.00 -8.29
C GLY A 27 -9.28 -9.32 -8.50
N ARG A 28 -8.78 -9.18 -9.73
CA ARG A 28 -7.36 -9.39 -10.06
C ARG A 28 -6.44 -8.36 -9.44
N TRP A 29 -6.91 -7.12 -9.31
CA TRP A 29 -6.20 -6.05 -8.61
C TRP A 29 -6.15 -6.28 -7.09
N LEU A 30 -7.29 -6.60 -6.49
CA LEU A 30 -7.40 -6.78 -5.03
C LEU A 30 -6.73 -8.07 -4.53
N PHE A 31 -6.57 -9.09 -5.38
CA PHE A 31 -5.97 -10.37 -5.01
C PHE A 31 -4.54 -10.26 -4.43
N PRO A 32 -3.55 -9.71 -5.17
CA PRO A 32 -2.20 -9.52 -4.64
C PRO A 32 -2.17 -8.63 -3.39
N LEU A 33 -3.00 -7.58 -3.34
CA LEU A 33 -3.12 -6.70 -2.18
C LEU A 33 -3.64 -7.43 -0.94
N GLY A 34 -4.66 -8.28 -1.11
CA GLY A 34 -5.20 -9.12 -0.05
C GLY A 34 -4.15 -10.05 0.54
N ILE A 35 -3.36 -10.72 -0.30
CA ILE A 35 -2.24 -11.57 0.14
C ILE A 35 -1.26 -10.77 1.00
N CYS A 36 -0.91 -9.57 0.57
CA CYS A 36 0.06 -8.77 1.31
C CYS A 36 -0.49 -8.22 2.63
N LEU A 37 -1.75 -7.77 2.66
CA LEU A 37 -2.41 -7.32 3.88
C LEU A 37 -2.52 -8.45 4.90
N LEU A 38 -2.81 -9.68 4.45
CA LEU A 38 -2.81 -10.87 5.30
C LEU A 38 -1.40 -11.18 5.83
N ALA A 39 -0.38 -11.17 4.98
CA ALA A 39 1.00 -11.41 5.38
C ALA A 39 1.50 -10.38 6.41
N VAL A 40 1.17 -9.10 6.19
CA VAL A 40 1.45 -8.01 7.13
C VAL A 40 0.71 -8.22 8.44
N GLY A 41 -0.60 -8.49 8.40
CA GLY A 41 -1.43 -8.70 9.59
C GLY A 41 -0.91 -9.84 10.45
N PHE A 42 -0.62 -10.99 9.84
CA PHE A 42 -0.06 -12.16 10.53
C PHE A 42 1.28 -11.86 11.20
N ARG A 43 2.18 -11.17 10.48
CA ARG A 43 3.47 -10.76 11.05
C ARG A 43 3.29 -9.77 12.20
N MET A 44 2.35 -8.85 12.08
CA MET A 44 2.09 -7.86 13.12
C MET A 44 1.57 -8.50 14.39
N GLU A 45 0.66 -9.46 14.28
CA GLU A 45 0.17 -10.24 15.42
C GLU A 45 1.33 -10.92 16.16
N ARG A 46 2.21 -11.61 15.44
CA ARG A 46 3.39 -12.27 16.02
C ARG A 46 4.37 -11.29 16.69
N SER A 47 4.50 -10.08 16.17
CA SER A 47 5.40 -9.06 16.72
C SER A 47 4.84 -8.33 17.96
N ARG A 48 3.57 -8.52 18.34
CA ARG A 48 2.96 -7.80 19.48
C ARG A 48 3.64 -8.06 20.81
N ALA A 49 4.01 -9.31 21.09
CA ALA A 49 4.68 -9.67 22.33
C ALA A 49 6.04 -8.96 22.50
N SER A 50 6.77 -8.72 21.41
CA SER A 50 8.07 -8.03 21.45
C SER A 50 7.94 -6.50 21.48
N ARG A 51 6.77 -5.94 21.14
CA ARG A 51 6.51 -4.49 21.15
C ARG A 51 6.43 -3.90 22.57
N LEU A 52 5.87 -4.65 23.52
CA LEU A 52 5.78 -4.24 24.94
C LEU A 52 7.17 -3.93 25.53
N PHE A 53 8.17 -4.74 25.20
CA PHE A 53 9.55 -4.54 25.64
C PHE A 53 10.29 -3.44 24.87
N ALA A 54 9.89 -3.16 23.64
CA ALA A 54 10.53 -2.14 22.81
C ALA A 54 10.21 -0.71 23.27
N ALA A 55 9.00 -0.44 23.78
CA ALA A 55 8.62 0.88 24.28
C ALA A 55 9.51 1.35 25.45
N ILE A 56 9.97 0.41 26.28
CA ILE A 56 10.85 0.67 27.44
C ILE A 56 12.25 1.13 26.98
N ARG A 57 12.75 0.62 25.85
CA ARG A 57 14.13 0.85 25.38
C ARG A 57 14.36 2.26 24.79
N TYR A 58 13.34 2.90 24.24
CA TYR A 58 13.49 4.17 23.53
C TYR A 58 13.29 5.41 24.40
N GLY A 59 12.84 5.25 25.65
CA GLY A 59 12.61 6.31 26.63
C GLY A 59 11.44 7.25 26.32
N LYS A 60 11.23 7.60 25.04
CA LYS A 60 10.13 8.44 24.54
C LYS A 60 9.26 7.68 23.53
N ARG A 61 7.94 7.74 23.70
CA ARG A 61 6.97 7.02 22.86
C ARG A 61 6.96 7.54 21.43
N GLY A 62 7.17 8.84 21.25
CA GLY A 62 7.29 9.45 19.91
C GLY A 62 8.52 8.96 19.13
N LYS A 63 9.71 8.89 19.76
CA LYS A 63 10.93 8.38 19.10
C LYS A 63 10.83 6.88 18.80
N TRP A 64 10.19 6.12 19.69
CA TRP A 64 9.88 4.73 19.43
C TRP A 64 8.99 4.60 18.18
N TRP A 65 7.95 5.43 18.05
CA TRP A 65 7.04 5.39 16.90
C TRP A 65 7.76 5.63 15.58
N THR A 66 8.62 6.66 15.47
CA THR A 66 9.31 6.94 14.21
C THR A 66 10.25 5.79 13.82
N ALA A 67 11.02 5.25 14.77
CA ALA A 67 11.88 4.10 14.52
C ALA A 67 11.07 2.84 14.16
N HIS A 68 9.96 2.61 14.86
CA HIS A 68 9.04 1.51 14.59
C HIS A 68 8.43 1.62 13.19
N PHE A 69 7.89 2.79 12.86
CA PHE A 69 7.26 3.08 11.58
C PHE A 69 8.24 2.90 10.42
N CYS A 70 9.44 3.49 10.49
CA CYS A 70 10.47 3.35 9.45
C CYS A 70 10.92 1.89 9.26
N ARG A 71 11.16 1.16 10.35
CA ARG A 71 11.56 -0.25 10.26
C ARG A 71 10.48 -1.10 9.59
N HIS A 72 9.21 -0.81 9.87
CA HIS A 72 8.14 -1.56 9.27
C HIS A 72 7.80 -1.12 7.85
N LEU A 73 7.99 0.15 7.48
CA LEU A 73 7.96 0.56 6.07
C LEU A 73 8.92 -0.25 5.20
N LEU A 74 10.13 -0.54 5.71
CA LEU A 74 11.08 -1.42 5.01
C LEU A 74 10.53 -2.83 4.81
N TYR A 75 9.71 -3.34 5.74
CA TYR A 75 9.03 -4.60 5.53
C TYR A 75 7.99 -4.54 4.41
N GLY A 76 7.31 -3.40 4.23
CA GLY A 76 6.43 -3.18 3.09
C GLY A 76 7.18 -3.28 1.77
N VAL A 77 8.37 -2.66 1.69
CA VAL A 77 9.28 -2.78 0.55
C VAL A 77 9.64 -4.23 0.28
N LEU A 78 10.08 -4.98 1.31
CA LEU A 78 10.48 -6.38 1.16
C LEU A 78 9.32 -7.29 0.74
N THR A 79 8.14 -7.10 1.33
CA THR A 79 6.94 -7.89 0.99
C THR A 79 6.45 -7.56 -0.43
N GLY A 80 6.45 -6.29 -0.83
CA GLY A 80 6.13 -5.87 -2.20
C GLY A 80 7.13 -6.45 -3.21
N ALA A 81 8.44 -6.34 -2.93
CA ALA A 81 9.48 -6.89 -3.78
C ALA A 81 9.37 -8.41 -3.93
N ALA A 82 9.07 -9.14 -2.84
CA ALA A 82 8.86 -10.59 -2.88
C ALA A 82 7.64 -10.97 -3.73
N LEU A 83 6.55 -10.20 -3.65
CA LEU A 83 5.35 -10.42 -4.46
C LEU A 83 5.60 -10.13 -5.95
N LEU A 84 6.31 -9.05 -6.27
CA LEU A 84 6.69 -8.72 -7.65
C LEU A 84 7.61 -9.80 -8.23
N ALA A 85 8.59 -10.25 -7.45
CA ALA A 85 9.51 -11.33 -7.84
C ALA A 85 8.78 -12.66 -8.07
N SER A 86 7.77 -12.99 -7.26
CA SER A 86 6.96 -14.19 -7.49
C SER A 86 6.11 -14.08 -8.75
N GLY A 87 5.56 -12.90 -9.03
CA GLY A 87 4.86 -12.61 -10.29
C GLY A 87 5.77 -12.82 -11.52
N LEU A 88 7.00 -12.29 -11.47
CA LEU A 88 7.98 -12.49 -12.53
C LEU A 88 8.36 -13.97 -12.68
N LEU A 89 8.62 -14.67 -11.57
CA LEU A 89 8.93 -16.10 -11.59
C LEU A 89 7.80 -16.91 -12.23
N VAL A 90 6.54 -16.63 -11.89
CA VAL A 90 5.37 -17.30 -12.50
C VAL A 90 5.30 -17.02 -14.00
N GLN A 91 5.54 -15.78 -14.44
CA GLN A 91 5.60 -15.47 -15.86
C GLN A 91 6.67 -16.30 -16.58
N LEU A 92 7.88 -16.37 -16.01
CA LEU A 92 8.98 -17.14 -16.58
C LEU A 92 8.66 -18.63 -16.65
N LEU A 93 8.09 -19.21 -15.60
CA LEU A 93 7.76 -20.64 -15.54
C LEU A 93 6.64 -21.03 -16.49
N LEU A 94 5.61 -20.19 -16.64
CA LEU A 94 4.42 -20.52 -17.44
C LEU A 94 4.56 -20.18 -18.92
N THR A 95 5.27 -19.10 -19.25
CA THR A 95 5.35 -18.60 -20.63
C THR A 95 6.71 -18.79 -21.26
N GLY A 96 7.78 -18.96 -20.46
CA GLY A 96 9.16 -18.98 -20.95
C GLY A 96 9.61 -17.66 -21.58
N THR A 97 8.82 -16.59 -21.48
CA THR A 97 9.09 -15.31 -22.14
C THR A 97 9.78 -14.33 -21.20
N GLN A 98 10.84 -13.70 -21.70
CA GLN A 98 11.45 -12.53 -21.09
C GLN A 98 10.83 -11.28 -21.72
N PRO A 99 10.54 -10.24 -20.94
CA PRO A 99 10.09 -8.96 -21.48
C PRO A 99 11.18 -8.35 -22.38
N ASP A 100 10.76 -7.75 -23.49
CA ASP A 100 11.66 -6.96 -24.34
C ASP A 100 12.08 -5.67 -23.63
N ARG A 101 12.97 -4.88 -24.25
CA ARG A 101 13.52 -3.66 -23.62
C ARG A 101 12.41 -2.68 -23.17
N GLN A 102 11.39 -2.49 -24.01
CA GLN A 102 10.27 -1.59 -23.70
C GLN A 102 9.39 -2.17 -22.58
N GLY A 103 9.18 -3.49 -22.57
CA GLY A 103 8.55 -4.22 -21.49
C GLY A 103 9.32 -4.11 -20.17
N MET A 104 10.65 -4.14 -20.20
CA MET A 104 11.46 -3.94 -18.98
C MET A 104 11.30 -2.55 -18.39
N GLU A 105 11.26 -1.49 -19.22
CA GLU A 105 11.06 -0.12 -18.76
C GLU A 105 9.67 0.06 -18.11
N ALA A 106 8.63 -0.50 -18.74
CA ALA A 106 7.28 -0.49 -18.17
C ALA A 106 7.18 -1.34 -16.89
N MET A 107 7.87 -2.49 -16.84
CA MET A 107 7.92 -3.34 -15.67
C MET A 107 8.63 -2.64 -14.50
N ALA A 108 9.74 -1.95 -14.77
CA ALA A 108 10.44 -1.17 -13.76
C ALA A 108 9.56 -0.07 -13.18
N ALA A 109 8.81 0.64 -14.03
CA ALA A 109 7.81 1.61 -13.58
C ALA A 109 6.77 0.94 -12.67
N VAL A 110 6.11 -0.13 -13.11
CA VAL A 110 5.13 -0.87 -12.29
C VAL A 110 5.71 -1.31 -10.95
N CYS A 111 6.95 -1.80 -10.92
CA CYS A 111 7.62 -2.22 -9.68
C CYS A 111 7.81 -1.07 -8.68
N ILE A 112 8.32 0.08 -9.13
CA ILE A 112 8.52 1.26 -8.26
C ILE A 112 7.19 1.69 -7.66
N LEU A 113 6.16 1.76 -8.51
CA LEU A 113 4.84 2.24 -8.16
C LEU A 113 4.17 1.29 -7.15
N TRP A 114 4.28 -0.03 -7.37
CA TRP A 114 3.84 -1.03 -6.40
C TRP A 114 4.53 -0.91 -5.06
N ILE A 115 5.85 -0.69 -5.03
CA ILE A 115 6.58 -0.54 -3.77
C ILE A 115 6.05 0.68 -2.98
N VAL A 116 5.84 1.82 -3.64
CA VAL A 116 5.30 3.03 -3.00
C VAL A 116 3.88 2.79 -2.49
N HIS A 117 3.02 2.15 -3.30
CA HIS A 117 1.66 1.81 -2.88
C HIS A 117 1.64 0.89 -1.66
N MET A 118 2.48 -0.13 -1.66
CA MET A 118 2.63 -1.07 -0.56
C MET A 118 3.12 -0.41 0.73
N MET A 119 4.06 0.55 0.61
CA MET A 119 4.46 1.39 1.72
C MET A 119 3.30 2.23 2.27
N THR A 120 2.43 2.74 1.40
CA THR A 120 1.28 3.55 1.78
C THR A 120 0.19 2.72 2.48
N LEU A 121 -0.15 1.55 1.96
CA LEU A 121 -1.03 0.59 2.63
C LEU A 121 -0.53 0.25 4.03
N LEU A 122 0.78 0.02 4.14
CA LEU A 122 1.40 -0.34 5.40
C LEU A 122 1.43 0.85 6.38
N ALA A 123 1.65 2.07 5.89
CA ALA A 123 1.55 3.28 6.70
C ALA A 123 0.14 3.47 7.27
N LEU A 124 -0.89 3.31 6.43
CA LEU A 124 -2.29 3.37 6.85
C LEU A 124 -2.64 2.26 7.84
N PHE A 125 -2.16 1.03 7.60
CA PHE A 125 -2.34 -0.09 8.52
C PHE A 125 -1.84 0.26 9.93
N PHE A 126 -0.62 0.79 10.04
CA PHE A 126 -0.05 1.16 11.34
C PHE A 126 -0.75 2.34 11.98
N PHE A 127 -1.13 3.32 11.16
CA PHE A 127 -1.90 4.46 11.64
C PHE A 127 -3.23 4.00 12.24
N MET A 128 -3.97 3.12 11.56
CA MET A 128 -5.21 2.55 12.10
C MET A 128 -4.96 1.69 13.35
N GLU A 129 -3.89 0.88 13.38
CA GLU A 129 -3.55 0.06 14.55
C GLU A 129 -3.30 0.92 15.81
N LEU A 130 -2.81 2.15 15.65
CA LEU A 130 -2.60 3.10 16.74
C LEU A 130 -3.91 3.53 17.41
N PHE A 131 -5.00 3.68 16.65
CA PHE A 131 -6.32 4.09 17.18
C PHE A 131 -7.18 2.92 17.63
N MET A 132 -6.98 1.74 17.05
CA MET A 132 -7.76 0.54 17.40
C MET A 132 -7.28 -0.03 18.74
N LYS A 133 -8.20 -0.07 19.72
CA LYS A 133 -7.87 -0.42 21.11
C LYS A 133 -7.92 -1.93 21.37
N THR A 134 -8.87 -2.64 20.76
CA THR A 134 -9.05 -4.09 20.97
C THR A 134 -8.48 -4.92 19.83
N ALA A 135 -8.18 -6.19 20.11
CA ALA A 135 -7.71 -7.14 19.09
C ALA A 135 -8.77 -7.35 17.99
N GLU A 136 -10.04 -7.46 18.36
CA GLU A 136 -11.17 -7.61 17.42
C GLU A 136 -11.28 -6.43 16.46
N GLN A 137 -11.14 -5.19 16.96
CA GLN A 137 -11.13 -4.00 16.12
C GLN A 137 -9.97 -3.99 15.12
N ARG A 138 -8.81 -4.52 15.52
CA ARG A 138 -7.63 -4.57 14.65
C ARG A 138 -7.77 -5.60 13.53
N ASN A 139 -8.57 -6.65 13.72
CA ASN A 139 -8.87 -7.62 12.67
C ASN A 139 -9.70 -7.01 11.53
N LEU A 140 -10.34 -5.86 11.78
CA LEU A 140 -11.07 -5.10 10.76
C LEU A 140 -10.16 -4.22 9.90
N ILE A 141 -8.88 -4.04 10.25
CA ILE A 141 -7.97 -3.17 9.49
C ILE A 141 -7.72 -3.71 8.07
N PRO A 142 -7.31 -4.99 7.87
CA PRO A 142 -7.16 -5.53 6.51
C PRO A 142 -8.40 -5.39 5.62
N PRO A 143 -9.62 -5.79 6.05
CA PRO A 143 -10.80 -5.65 5.19
C PRO A 143 -11.20 -4.19 4.98
N ALA A 144 -10.99 -3.29 5.95
CA ALA A 144 -11.25 -1.88 5.78
C ALA A 144 -10.32 -1.23 4.73
N LEU A 145 -9.04 -1.57 4.74
CA LEU A 145 -8.09 -1.09 3.73
C LEU A 145 -8.41 -1.67 2.35
N LEU A 146 -8.76 -2.95 2.26
CA LEU A 146 -9.15 -3.58 1.00
C LEU A 146 -10.44 -2.96 0.43
N LEU A 147 -11.40 -2.62 1.29
CA LEU A 147 -12.62 -1.93 0.90
C LEU A 147 -12.32 -0.51 0.41
N LEU A 148 -11.48 0.25 1.12
CA LEU A 148 -11.05 1.58 0.72
C LEU A 148 -10.39 1.56 -0.66
N GLU A 149 -9.50 0.59 -0.89
CA GLU A 149 -8.84 0.36 -2.17
C GLU A 149 -9.85 0.06 -3.28
N GLY A 150 -10.74 -0.91 -3.07
CA GLY A 150 -11.75 -1.29 -4.06
C GLY A 150 -12.72 -0.15 -4.40
N MET A 151 -13.15 0.63 -3.40
CA MET A 151 -14.04 1.76 -3.62
C MET A 151 -13.35 2.91 -4.36
N SER A 152 -12.09 3.22 -4.01
CA SER A 152 -11.33 4.27 -4.68
C SER A 152 -10.97 3.89 -6.12
N PHE A 153 -10.67 2.62 -6.38
CA PHE A 153 -10.53 2.06 -7.72
C PHE A 153 -11.81 2.22 -8.54
N LEU A 154 -12.96 1.79 -8.01
CA LEU A 154 -14.24 1.88 -8.71
C LEU A 154 -14.61 3.33 -9.01
N TYR A 155 -14.44 4.22 -8.04
CA TYR A 155 -14.69 5.63 -8.24
C TYR A 155 -13.78 6.22 -9.31
N GLY A 156 -12.47 5.94 -9.25
CA GLY A 156 -11.50 6.40 -10.25
C GLY A 156 -11.76 5.85 -11.65
N HIS A 157 -12.27 4.62 -11.75
CA HIS A 157 -12.66 4.00 -13.02
C HIS A 157 -13.79 4.78 -13.71
N TYR A 158 -14.81 5.20 -12.95
CA TYR A 158 -15.92 6.01 -13.48
C TYR A 158 -15.56 7.51 -13.60
N HIS A 159 -14.61 8.00 -12.81
CA HIS A 159 -14.22 9.42 -12.75
C HIS A 159 -12.70 9.57 -12.96
N ARG A 160 -12.25 9.47 -14.21
CA ARG A 160 -10.82 9.54 -14.57
C ARG A 160 -10.10 10.80 -14.07
N GLU A 161 -10.78 11.93 -14.01
CA GLU A 161 -10.23 13.20 -13.48
C GLU A 161 -9.90 13.15 -11.98
N ALA A 162 -10.61 12.30 -11.23
CA ALA A 162 -10.38 12.10 -9.81
C ALA A 162 -9.33 11.02 -9.53
N ALA A 163 -9.10 10.10 -10.48
CA ALA A 163 -8.08 9.04 -10.35
C ALA A 163 -6.68 9.58 -10.07
N ARG A 164 -6.32 10.78 -10.53
CA ARG A 164 -5.01 11.38 -10.20
C ARG A 164 -4.80 11.68 -8.71
N PHE A 165 -5.85 11.64 -7.88
CA PHE A 165 -5.81 11.95 -6.46
C PHE A 165 -6.23 10.80 -5.55
N LEU A 166 -6.74 9.70 -6.12
CA LEU A 166 -7.29 8.61 -5.34
C LEU A 166 -6.26 7.52 -5.08
N PHE A 167 -6.42 6.88 -3.92
CA PHE A 167 -5.54 5.83 -3.42
C PHE A 167 -5.53 4.59 -4.33
N GLY A 168 -6.71 4.06 -4.70
CA GLY A 168 -6.85 2.86 -5.54
C GLY A 168 -6.74 3.10 -7.04
N SER A 169 -6.24 4.27 -7.45
CA SER A 169 -6.05 4.61 -8.86
C SER A 169 -4.94 3.78 -9.52
N TRP A 170 -4.11 3.15 -8.69
CA TRP A 170 -3.05 2.25 -9.11
C TRP A 170 -3.52 1.08 -9.95
N GLY A 171 -4.69 0.53 -9.64
CA GLY A 171 -5.29 -0.52 -10.46
C GLY A 171 -5.73 -0.07 -11.86
N MET A 172 -5.42 1.18 -12.24
CA MET A 172 -5.61 1.74 -13.58
C MET A 172 -4.29 2.27 -14.18
N TYR A 173 -3.12 1.72 -13.82
CA TYR A 173 -1.83 2.18 -14.36
C TYR A 173 -1.78 2.17 -15.90
N THR A 174 -2.39 1.18 -16.55
CA THR A 174 -2.54 1.14 -18.01
C THR A 174 -3.35 2.30 -18.61
N GLN A 175 -4.08 3.06 -17.78
CA GLN A 175 -4.81 4.28 -18.15
C GLN A 175 -4.05 5.57 -17.78
N SER A 176 -2.78 5.44 -17.37
CA SER A 176 -1.92 6.57 -17.04
C SER A 176 -1.16 7.10 -18.25
N SER A 177 -0.64 8.32 -18.12
CA SER A 177 0.21 8.97 -19.12
C SER A 177 1.50 8.21 -19.47
N LEU A 178 1.89 7.18 -18.70
CA LEU A 178 3.05 6.33 -18.99
C LEU A 178 2.72 5.18 -19.96
N CYS A 179 1.45 4.80 -20.09
CA CYS A 179 1.01 3.74 -21.01
C CYS A 179 0.10 4.25 -22.13
N ASP A 180 -0.72 5.26 -21.84
CA ASP A 180 -1.61 5.92 -22.79
C ASP A 180 -1.34 7.43 -22.75
N GLY A 181 -0.95 8.04 -23.87
CA GLY A 181 -0.61 9.46 -23.93
C GLY A 181 -1.75 10.40 -23.51
N ALA A 182 -3.01 9.94 -23.54
CA ALA A 182 -4.18 10.68 -23.05
C ALA A 182 -4.54 10.36 -21.58
N GLY A 183 -3.77 9.49 -20.92
CA GLY A 183 -4.01 9.02 -19.57
C GLY A 183 -3.68 10.04 -18.48
N TYR A 184 -4.12 9.75 -17.25
CA TYR A 184 -3.87 10.63 -16.11
C TYR A 184 -2.39 10.64 -15.69
N ARG A 185 -1.93 11.76 -15.14
CA ARG A 185 -0.53 11.92 -14.71
C ARG A 185 -0.25 11.12 -13.44
N ILE A 186 0.84 10.36 -13.43
CA ILE A 186 1.28 9.55 -12.27
C ILE A 186 1.94 10.38 -11.16
N VAL A 187 2.60 11.48 -11.52
CA VAL A 187 3.33 12.30 -10.53
C VAL A 187 2.43 12.79 -9.37
N PRO A 188 1.21 13.30 -9.61
CA PRO A 188 0.26 13.61 -8.54
C PRO A 188 -0.10 12.42 -7.64
N VAL A 189 -0.23 11.21 -8.20
CA VAL A 189 -0.54 9.99 -7.43
C VAL A 189 0.61 9.67 -6.47
N LEU A 190 1.85 9.66 -6.97
CA LEU A 190 3.05 9.46 -6.13
C LEU A 190 3.18 10.53 -5.05
N ALA A 191 2.87 11.79 -5.36
CA ALA A 191 2.88 12.87 -4.39
C ALA A 191 1.81 12.67 -3.30
N ALA A 192 0.61 12.23 -3.66
CA ALA A 192 -0.47 11.94 -2.72
C ALA A 192 -0.10 10.75 -1.79
N GLU A 193 0.49 9.69 -2.33
CA GLU A 193 0.97 8.55 -1.55
C GLU A 193 2.10 8.94 -0.59
N ALA A 194 3.09 9.68 -1.07
CA ALA A 194 4.17 10.21 -0.23
C ALA A 194 3.64 11.11 0.89
N ALA A 195 2.67 11.98 0.59
CA ALA A 195 2.01 12.83 1.58
C ALA A 195 1.21 12.00 2.59
N CYS A 196 0.55 10.93 2.16
CA CYS A 196 -0.17 10.00 3.02
C CYS A 196 0.78 9.29 4.00
N ILE A 197 1.91 8.76 3.51
CA ILE A 197 2.94 8.13 4.35
C ILE A 197 3.49 9.12 5.38
N ALA A 198 3.85 10.34 4.93
CA ALA A 198 4.37 11.39 5.80
C ALA A 198 3.34 11.80 6.87
N GLY A 199 2.08 11.98 6.47
CA GLY A 199 0.97 12.29 7.37
C GLY A 199 0.76 11.22 8.44
N CYS A 200 0.74 9.94 8.06
CA CYS A 200 0.62 8.83 9.02
C CYS A 200 1.76 8.87 10.06
N CYS A 201 2.99 9.13 9.61
CA CYS A 201 4.16 9.20 10.49
C CYS A 201 4.04 10.38 11.49
N LEU A 202 3.76 11.58 10.98
CA LEU A 202 3.71 12.81 11.76
C LEU A 202 2.53 12.83 12.74
N LEU A 203 1.34 12.41 12.30
CA LEU A 203 0.16 12.34 13.14
C LEU A 203 0.33 11.29 14.24
N GLY A 204 0.91 10.13 13.93
CA GLY A 204 1.20 9.10 14.93
C GLY A 204 2.22 9.57 15.98
N TYR A 205 3.25 10.30 15.55
CA TYR A 205 4.22 10.92 16.46
C TYR A 205 3.54 11.93 17.38
N GLY A 206 2.76 12.86 16.82
CA GLY A 206 2.07 13.91 17.56
C GLY A 206 1.09 13.35 18.59
N PHE A 207 0.31 12.34 18.23
CA PHE A 207 -0.62 11.67 19.13
C PHE A 207 0.09 11.04 20.33
N LEU A 208 1.18 10.31 20.09
CA LEU A 208 1.93 9.63 21.16
C LEU A 208 2.71 10.62 22.04
N ALA A 209 3.32 11.64 21.45
CA ALA A 209 4.02 12.69 22.18
C ALA A 209 3.06 13.54 23.03
N GLY A 210 1.83 13.78 22.56
CA GLY A 210 0.78 14.45 23.33
C GLY A 210 0.38 13.67 24.58
N ARG A 211 0.18 12.35 24.44
CA ARG A 211 -0.15 11.48 25.59
C ARG A 211 0.99 11.34 26.59
N GLU A 212 2.24 11.37 26.13
CA GLU A 212 3.42 11.32 26.99
C GLU A 212 3.44 12.53 27.94
N LYS A 213 3.18 13.74 27.42
CA LYS A 213 3.06 14.96 28.23
C LYS A 213 1.94 14.87 29.25
N GLU A 214 0.75 14.39 28.87
CA GLU A 214 -0.39 14.26 29.77
C GLU A 214 -0.10 13.33 30.96
N THR A 215 0.61 12.21 30.73
CA THR A 215 1.05 11.33 31.82
C THR A 215 2.08 11.97 32.73
N ASP A 216 3.05 12.73 32.21
CA ASP A 216 4.08 13.38 33.04
C ASP A 216 3.48 14.42 33.99
N TYR A 217 2.41 15.13 33.59
CA TYR A 217 1.70 16.08 34.45
C TYR A 217 0.92 15.41 35.60
N LEU A 218 0.40 14.19 35.39
CA LEU A 218 -0.38 13.47 36.42
C LEU A 218 0.48 12.90 37.56
N TRP A 219 1.81 12.84 37.41
CA TRP A 219 2.74 12.35 38.43
C TRP A 219 3.52 13.48 39.13
N GLN A 220 3.20 14.75 38.87
CA GLN A 220 3.82 15.92 39.51
C GLN A 220 2.92 16.61 40.56
N VAL A 221 1.79 15.99 40.92
CA VAL A 221 0.87 16.40 42.00
C VAL A 221 0.97 15.40 43.14
#